data_AF-A0A1V3WAW1-F1
#
_entry.id   AF-A0A1V3WAW1-F1
#
_cell.length_a   1.000
_cell.length_b   1.000
_cell.length_c   1.000
_cell.angle_alpha   90.00
_cell.angle_beta   90.00
_cell.angle_gamma   90.00
#
_symmetry.space_group_name_H-M   'P 1'
#
loop_
_entity.id
_entity.type
_entity.pdbx_description
1 polymer ?
#
loop_
_entity_poly.entity_id
_entity_poly.type
_entity_poly.pdbx_seq_one_letter_code
_entity_poly.pdbx_strand_id
1 'polypeptide(L)'
;MQVRQGIPVEIEFDRQETGDCSSRVVFPDLHLSAALPAHQRTIVKFNPQQAGSFPFVCSMNMISGTLVVTPNGQATQSAEPEKTAAAFGHAPSDGVGEPTAADVEASQAEERRADIADLTRRVVIGAVLTAPVLYAVMARPLGARWVPAVLLDHWVQLVLITPVMMYVGWPIHRTGWLALAHRSADMNSLITLGTFAAYGYSLLVTVASTALPAEVRDVYFEAVGVILTLIMLGRLLEARAKAGTGEAIRALLGLQARTARVLRDGAETEIPVDEVAVGDAIVIRPGDKIPVDATVLSGQSAVDESMVTGESMPVVKHIGDTVIGATVNTTGSLRVRAAKVGADTMLAQIIRMVQQAQASRAPIQRLADAISAYFVPVVIATAVATFAVWFVAGPAPTVTQALVSTVAVLIIACPARSGWPPRCRSWSAPARAPARAY
;
A
#
# COMPACT_ATOMS: atom_id res chain seq x y z
N MET A 1 -14.38 15.38 -15.47
CA MET A 1 -14.73 14.78 -16.79
C MET A 1 -16.24 14.68 -16.87
N GLN A 2 -16.88 14.98 -18.01
CA GLN A 2 -18.34 14.90 -18.17
C GLN A 2 -18.73 13.71 -19.05
N VAL A 3 -19.66 12.87 -18.59
CA VAL A 3 -20.16 11.69 -19.30
C VAL A 3 -21.68 11.61 -19.21
N ARG A 4 -22.35 10.93 -20.14
CA ARG A 4 -23.82 10.87 -20.18
C ARG A 4 -24.34 9.60 -19.51
N GLN A 5 -25.44 9.72 -18.78
CA GLN A 5 -26.12 8.59 -18.14
C GLN A 5 -26.55 7.53 -19.17
N GLY A 6 -26.31 6.25 -18.87
CA GLY A 6 -26.74 5.10 -19.66
C GLY A 6 -25.92 4.80 -20.92
N ILE A 7 -24.83 5.53 -21.18
CA ILE A 7 -23.91 5.27 -22.27
C ILE A 7 -22.63 4.62 -21.70
N PRO A 8 -22.16 3.48 -22.23
CA PRO A 8 -20.91 2.88 -21.78
C PRO A 8 -19.74 3.84 -21.98
N VAL A 9 -18.96 4.05 -20.91
CA VAL A 9 -17.81 4.95 -20.89
C VAL A 9 -16.53 4.14 -20.78
N GLU A 10 -15.52 4.53 -21.55
CA GLU A 10 -14.14 4.05 -21.41
C GLU A 10 -13.28 5.21 -20.90
N ILE A 11 -12.64 5.05 -19.74
CA ILE A 11 -11.69 6.01 -19.20
C ILE A 11 -10.30 5.41 -19.29
N GLU A 12 -9.40 6.08 -20.00
CA GLU A 12 -7.99 5.73 -20.10
C GLU A 12 -7.22 6.40 -18.95
N PHE A 13 -6.60 5.60 -18.10
CA PHE A 13 -5.70 6.05 -17.06
C PHE A 13 -4.25 5.76 -17.47
N ASP A 14 -3.47 6.82 -17.68
CA ASP A 14 -2.05 6.73 -17.99
C ASP A 14 -1.23 6.93 -16.70
N ARG A 15 -0.72 5.83 -16.13
CA ARG A 15 0.10 5.90 -14.90
C ARG A 15 1.58 6.04 -15.26
N GLN A 16 2.14 7.23 -15.02
CA GLN A 16 3.53 7.58 -15.35
C GLN A 16 4.52 7.46 -14.17
N GLU A 17 4.10 6.91 -13.03
CA GLU A 17 4.91 6.85 -11.80
C GLU A 17 4.98 5.44 -11.18
N THR A 18 6.04 5.17 -10.41
CA THR A 18 6.33 3.88 -9.78
C THR A 18 5.81 3.74 -8.35
N GLY A 19 5.38 4.83 -7.70
CA GLY A 19 4.91 4.81 -6.30
C GLY A 19 3.60 4.05 -6.13
N ASP A 20 3.49 3.19 -5.10
CA ASP A 20 2.30 2.36 -4.82
C ASP A 20 1.02 3.18 -4.61
N CYS A 21 1.15 4.48 -4.36
CA CYS A 21 0.06 5.42 -4.12
C CYS A 21 -0.97 5.46 -5.25
N SER A 22 -0.53 5.32 -6.50
CA SER A 22 -1.37 5.33 -7.71
C SER A 22 -1.58 3.96 -8.34
N SER A 23 -1.23 2.88 -7.63
CA SER A 23 -1.35 1.50 -8.14
C SER A 23 -2.78 1.03 -8.40
N ARG A 24 -3.77 1.79 -7.93
CA ARG A 24 -5.20 1.52 -8.11
C ARG A 24 -5.96 2.83 -8.22
N VAL A 25 -7.01 2.84 -9.05
CA VAL A 25 -8.06 3.87 -9.03
C VAL A 25 -9.33 3.26 -8.45
N VAL A 26 -9.97 4.02 -7.57
CA VAL A 26 -11.20 3.63 -6.86
C VAL A 26 -12.24 4.70 -7.10
N PHE A 27 -13.42 4.28 -7.53
CA PHE A 27 -14.64 5.07 -7.59
C PHE A 27 -15.56 4.58 -6.48
N PRO A 28 -15.55 5.20 -5.28
CA PRO A 28 -16.27 4.70 -4.11
C PRO A 28 -17.77 4.58 -4.38
N ASP A 29 -18.33 5.64 -4.97
CA ASP A 29 -19.78 5.78 -5.23
C ASP A 29 -20.27 4.96 -6.43
N LEU A 30 -19.35 4.37 -7.21
CA LEU A 30 -19.66 3.44 -8.32
C LEU A 30 -19.20 2.01 -8.01
N HIS A 31 -18.71 1.75 -6.78
CA HIS A 31 -18.16 0.47 -6.34
C HIS A 31 -17.13 -0.14 -7.30
N LEU A 32 -16.38 0.70 -8.02
CA LEU A 32 -15.47 0.26 -9.07
C LEU A 32 -14.02 0.47 -8.63
N SER A 33 -13.21 -0.58 -8.71
CA SER A 33 -11.77 -0.49 -8.48
C SER A 33 -11.00 -1.17 -9.61
N ALA A 34 -9.96 -0.51 -10.08
CA ALA A 34 -9.10 -1.03 -11.15
C ALA A 34 -7.64 -0.87 -10.80
N ALA A 35 -6.86 -1.93 -10.97
CA ALA A 35 -5.41 -1.88 -10.84
C ALA A 35 -4.82 -1.06 -12.00
N LEU A 36 -3.94 -0.12 -11.66
CA LEU A 36 -3.18 0.71 -12.60
C LEU A 36 -1.72 0.29 -12.49
N PRO A 37 -1.21 -0.61 -13.35
CA PRO A 37 0.18 -1.02 -13.32
C PRO A 37 1.10 0.17 -13.64
N ALA A 38 2.29 0.20 -13.04
CA ALA A 38 3.24 1.29 -13.27
C ALA A 38 3.65 1.37 -14.75
N HIS A 39 3.67 2.58 -15.30
CA HIS A 39 4.01 2.87 -16.70
C HIS A 39 3.12 2.14 -17.72
N GLN A 40 1.84 1.97 -17.39
CA GLN A 40 0.85 1.38 -18.30
C GLN A 40 -0.40 2.25 -18.41
N ARG A 41 -0.99 2.23 -19.60
CA ARG A 41 -2.32 2.75 -19.87
C ARG A 41 -3.34 1.66 -19.59
N THR A 42 -4.22 1.93 -18.64
CA THR A 42 -5.29 1.00 -18.27
C THR A 42 -6.63 1.61 -18.67
N ILE A 43 -7.41 0.87 -19.45
CA ILE A 43 -8.76 1.28 -19.84
C ILE A 43 -9.74 0.68 -18.83
N VAL A 44 -10.47 1.56 -18.16
CA VAL A 44 -11.52 1.19 -17.21
C VAL A 44 -12.87 1.43 -17.89
N LYS A 45 -13.63 0.36 -18.10
CA LYS A 45 -14.93 0.40 -18.78
C LYS A 45 -16.05 0.25 -17.76
N PHE A 46 -17.04 1.15 -17.79
CA PHE A 46 -18.21 1.06 -16.92
C PHE A 46 -19.41 1.79 -17.52
N ASN A 47 -20.61 1.47 -17.04
CA ASN A 47 -21.86 2.06 -17.49
C ASN A 47 -22.54 2.82 -16.34
N PRO A 48 -22.44 4.16 -16.30
CA PRO A 48 -23.03 4.97 -15.23
C PRO A 48 -24.56 5.02 -15.35
N GLN A 49 -25.26 4.35 -14.42
CA GLN A 49 -26.72 4.27 -14.36
C GLN A 49 -27.37 5.47 -13.64
N GLN A 50 -26.63 6.17 -12.78
CA GLN A 50 -27.13 7.30 -11.99
C GLN A 50 -26.45 8.62 -12.41
N ALA A 51 -27.24 9.69 -12.57
CA ALA A 51 -26.73 11.03 -12.82
C ALA A 51 -26.24 11.67 -11.51
N GLY A 52 -25.06 12.31 -11.54
CA GLY A 52 -24.43 12.80 -10.32
C GLY A 52 -22.95 13.14 -10.49
N SER A 53 -22.34 13.64 -9.42
CA SER A 53 -20.90 13.93 -9.35
C SER A 53 -20.22 12.84 -8.54
N PHE A 54 -19.46 11.97 -9.22
CA PHE A 54 -18.77 10.83 -8.63
C PHE A 54 -17.28 11.15 -8.48
N PRO A 55 -16.75 11.32 -7.26
CA PRO A 55 -15.32 11.43 -7.04
C PRO A 55 -14.63 10.08 -7.30
N PHE A 56 -13.44 10.14 -7.87
CA PHE A 56 -12.53 9.00 -7.92
C PHE A 56 -11.21 9.37 -7.27
N VAL A 57 -10.60 8.39 -6.61
CA VAL A 57 -9.38 8.58 -5.84
C VAL A 57 -8.42 7.44 -6.14
N CYS A 58 -7.13 7.69 -6.09
CA CYS A 58 -6.16 6.60 -6.09
C CYS A 58 -6.20 5.83 -4.76
N SER A 59 -5.63 4.61 -4.72
CA SER A 59 -5.61 3.73 -3.53
C SER A 59 -5.21 4.40 -2.20
N MET A 60 -4.35 5.42 -2.27
CA MET A 60 -3.87 6.18 -1.12
C MET A 60 -4.43 7.61 -1.05
N ASN A 61 -5.50 7.90 -1.80
CA ASN A 61 -6.23 9.18 -1.80
C ASN A 61 -5.36 10.42 -2.11
N MET A 62 -4.30 10.24 -2.89
CA MET A 62 -3.36 11.29 -3.27
C MET A 62 -3.74 12.01 -4.57
N ILE A 63 -4.32 11.27 -5.51
CA ILE A 63 -4.80 11.78 -6.80
C ILE A 63 -6.31 11.61 -6.77
N SER A 64 -7.02 12.73 -6.85
CA SER A 64 -8.48 12.78 -6.86
C SER A 64 -8.98 13.53 -8.08
N GLY A 65 -10.05 13.04 -8.69
CA GLY A 65 -10.77 13.75 -9.73
C GLY A 65 -12.27 13.54 -9.61
N THR A 66 -13.02 14.30 -10.37
CA THR A 66 -14.49 14.23 -10.35
C THR A 66 -15.02 13.87 -11.73
N LEU A 67 -15.82 12.81 -11.76
CA LEU A 67 -16.62 12.40 -12.91
C LEU A 67 -18.04 12.96 -12.74
N VAL A 68 -18.47 13.81 -13.65
CA VAL A 68 -19.81 14.39 -13.64
C VAL A 68 -20.64 13.66 -14.69
N VAL A 69 -21.64 12.90 -14.25
CA VAL A 69 -22.60 12.21 -15.11
C VAL A 69 -23.80 13.12 -15.31
N THR A 70 -24.01 13.61 -16.53
CA THR A 70 -25.18 14.43 -16.87
C THR A 70 -26.40 13.56 -17.17
N PRO A 71 -27.60 13.95 -16.70
CA PRO A 71 -28.83 13.25 -17.02
C PRO A 71 -29.10 13.29 -18.52
N ASN A 72 -29.54 12.18 -19.09
CA ASN A 72 -29.90 12.13 -20.50
C ASN A 72 -31.27 12.82 -20.69
N GLY A 73 -31.25 14.13 -20.98
CA GLY A 73 -32.45 14.90 -21.18
C GLY A 73 -33.14 14.55 -22.50
N GLN A 74 -34.20 13.74 -22.44
CA GLN A 74 -35.30 13.86 -23.39
C GLN A 74 -36.47 14.52 -22.70
N ALA A 75 -36.87 15.66 -23.24
CA ALA A 75 -38.00 16.45 -22.80
C ALA A 75 -39.31 15.67 -22.98
N THR A 76 -40.17 15.81 -21.99
CA THR A 76 -41.58 15.44 -21.97
C THR A 76 -42.32 15.91 -23.23
N GLN A 77 -42.93 14.99 -23.99
CA GLN A 77 -44.15 15.22 -24.76
C GLN A 77 -44.89 13.89 -24.99
N SER A 78 -46.19 13.95 -24.71
CA SER A 78 -47.25 12.95 -24.71
C SER A 78 -47.38 12.01 -25.92
N ALA A 79 -47.58 10.70 -25.68
CA ALA A 79 -48.53 9.83 -26.39
C ALA A 79 -48.64 8.43 -25.71
N GLU A 80 -49.78 7.78 -25.92
CA GLU A 80 -50.39 6.58 -25.31
C GLU A 80 -49.60 5.24 -25.29
N PRO A 81 -50.09 4.21 -24.55
CA PRO A 81 -49.33 3.00 -24.24
C PRO A 81 -49.45 1.96 -25.34
N GLU A 82 -48.32 1.57 -25.94
CA GLU A 82 -48.27 0.42 -26.84
C GLU A 82 -47.45 -0.72 -26.24
N LYS A 83 -48.17 -1.82 -25.98
CA LYS A 83 -47.64 -3.12 -25.59
C LYS A 83 -46.69 -3.61 -26.68
N THR A 84 -45.45 -3.91 -26.34
CA THR A 84 -44.78 -5.06 -26.94
C THR A 84 -43.95 -5.77 -25.88
N ALA A 85 -44.48 -6.90 -25.43
CA ALA A 85 -43.71 -7.92 -24.76
C ALA A 85 -42.71 -8.50 -25.77
N ALA A 86 -41.43 -8.47 -25.44
CA ALA A 86 -40.44 -9.36 -26.02
C ALA A 86 -39.53 -9.84 -24.88
N ALA A 87 -39.75 -11.11 -24.55
CA ALA A 87 -39.03 -11.86 -23.54
C ALA A 87 -37.52 -11.87 -23.83
N PHE A 88 -36.73 -11.52 -22.82
CA PHE A 88 -35.43 -12.13 -22.61
C PHE A 88 -35.35 -12.63 -21.17
N GLY A 89 -34.99 -13.91 -21.08
CA GLY A 89 -35.14 -14.75 -19.91
C GLY A 89 -34.37 -14.23 -18.69
N HIS A 90 -35.02 -14.44 -17.56
CA HIS A 90 -34.46 -14.44 -16.23
C HIS A 90 -33.33 -15.48 -16.17
N ALA A 91 -32.08 -15.04 -16.35
CA ALA A 91 -30.92 -15.79 -15.88
C ALA A 91 -30.80 -15.52 -14.37
N PRO A 92 -30.51 -16.55 -13.55
CA PRO A 92 -30.47 -16.39 -12.11
C PRO A 92 -29.35 -15.42 -11.77
N SER A 93 -29.70 -14.29 -11.16
CA SER A 93 -28.72 -13.43 -10.51
C SER A 93 -28.22 -14.20 -9.29
N ASP A 94 -27.06 -14.85 -9.45
CA ASP A 94 -26.27 -15.29 -8.31
C ASP A 94 -26.12 -14.08 -7.38
N GLY A 95 -26.72 -14.20 -6.20
CA GLY A 95 -26.75 -13.17 -5.18
C GLY A 95 -25.34 -12.92 -4.66
N VAL A 96 -24.63 -12.02 -5.32
CA VAL A 96 -23.53 -11.30 -4.71
C VAL A 96 -24.11 -9.93 -4.38
N GLY A 97 -24.59 -9.77 -3.14
CA GLY A 97 -24.94 -8.47 -2.61
C GLY A 97 -23.76 -7.50 -2.77
N GLU A 98 -24.05 -6.22 -2.95
CA GLU A 98 -23.00 -5.19 -3.01
C GLU A 98 -22.04 -5.37 -1.82
N PRO A 99 -20.71 -5.41 -2.08
CA PRO A 99 -19.74 -5.70 -1.05
C PRO A 99 -19.83 -4.62 0.03
N THR A 100 -20.06 -5.05 1.27
CA THR A 100 -20.16 -4.14 2.40
C THR A 100 -18.80 -3.49 2.67
N ALA A 101 -18.78 -2.34 3.36
CA ALA A 101 -17.52 -1.70 3.76
C ALA A 101 -16.59 -2.65 4.54
N ALA A 102 -17.16 -3.59 5.30
CA ALA A 102 -16.43 -4.63 6.01
C ALA A 102 -15.78 -5.66 5.07
N ASP A 103 -16.43 -6.02 3.96
CA ASP A 103 -15.89 -6.97 2.98
C ASP A 103 -14.72 -6.37 2.19
N VAL A 104 -14.82 -5.09 1.84
CA VAL A 104 -13.75 -4.35 1.17
C VAL A 104 -12.51 -4.27 2.06
N GLU A 105 -12.68 -4.00 3.36
CA GLU A 105 -11.56 -3.95 4.30
C GLU A 105 -10.93 -5.33 4.56
N ALA A 106 -11.74 -6.38 4.67
CA ALA A 106 -11.26 -7.75 4.83
C ALA A 106 -10.39 -8.17 3.63
N SER A 107 -10.87 -7.90 2.41
CA SER A 107 -10.12 -8.14 1.16
C SER A 107 -8.79 -7.36 1.14
N GLN A 108 -8.80 -6.08 1.48
CA GLN A 108 -7.58 -5.27 1.54
C GLN A 108 -6.59 -5.74 2.62
N ALA A 109 -7.08 -6.29 3.73
CA ALA A 109 -6.24 -6.83 4.79
C ALA A 109 -5.58 -8.16 4.36
N GLU A 110 -6.30 -8.98 3.61
CA GLU A 110 -5.81 -10.22 3.04
C GLU A 110 -4.74 -9.96 1.96
N GLU A 111 -4.99 -9.03 1.03
CA GLU A 111 -4.00 -8.59 0.04
C GLU A 111 -2.70 -8.12 0.72
N ARG A 112 -2.81 -7.25 1.75
CA ARG A 112 -1.64 -6.76 2.51
C ARG A 112 -0.86 -7.88 3.20
N ARG A 113 -1.55 -8.90 3.72
CA ARG A 113 -0.90 -10.07 4.33
C ARG A 113 -0.17 -10.90 3.29
N ALA A 114 -0.78 -11.09 2.12
CA ALA A 114 -0.17 -11.80 0.99
C ALA A 114 1.11 -11.09 0.51
N ASP A 115 1.08 -9.76 0.40
CA ASP A 115 2.25 -8.96 0.00
C ASP A 115 3.41 -9.09 1.00
N ILE A 116 3.12 -9.00 2.30
CA ILE A 116 4.12 -9.19 3.36
C ILE A 116 4.67 -10.61 3.35
N ALA A 117 3.84 -11.61 3.09
CA ALA A 117 4.26 -13.00 2.98
C ALA A 117 5.18 -13.22 1.77
N ASP A 118 4.87 -12.63 0.61
CA ASP A 118 5.74 -12.69 -0.58
C ASP A 118 7.10 -12.03 -0.31
N LEU A 119 7.11 -10.81 0.25
CA LEU A 119 8.34 -10.12 0.64
C LEU A 119 9.16 -10.93 1.65
N THR A 120 8.51 -11.51 2.65
CA THR A 120 9.16 -12.35 3.67
C THR A 120 9.82 -13.56 3.02
N ARG A 121 9.11 -14.26 2.12
CA ARG A 121 9.65 -15.42 1.40
C ARG A 121 10.87 -15.03 0.56
N ARG A 122 10.81 -13.92 -0.18
CA ARG A 122 11.94 -13.43 -0.99
C ARG A 122 13.15 -13.07 -0.13
N VAL A 123 12.95 -12.41 1.01
CA VAL A 123 14.04 -12.08 1.96
C VAL A 123 14.68 -13.35 2.52
N VAL A 124 13.87 -14.33 2.94
CA VAL A 124 14.38 -15.60 3.48
C VAL A 124 15.19 -16.35 2.41
N ILE A 125 14.64 -16.48 1.20
CA ILE A 125 15.35 -17.13 0.09
C ILE A 125 16.65 -16.38 -0.23
N GLY A 126 16.59 -15.04 -0.35
CA GLY A 126 17.76 -14.21 -0.61
C GLY A 126 18.83 -14.34 0.46
N ALA A 127 18.45 -14.31 1.74
CA ALA A 127 19.36 -14.44 2.87
C ALA A 127 19.99 -15.82 2.94
N VAL A 128 19.21 -16.90 2.76
CA VAL A 128 19.72 -18.27 2.78
C VAL A 128 20.70 -18.53 1.63
N LEU A 129 20.42 -18.01 0.44
CA LEU A 129 21.30 -18.20 -0.72
C LEU A 129 22.52 -17.27 -0.71
N THR A 130 22.40 -16.07 -0.17
CA THR A 130 23.50 -15.09 -0.09
C THR A 130 24.44 -15.37 1.08
N ALA A 131 23.93 -15.89 2.21
CA ALA A 131 24.73 -16.08 3.43
C ALA A 131 25.97 -16.96 3.25
N PRO A 132 25.93 -18.12 2.54
CA PRO A 132 27.12 -18.92 2.28
C PRO A 132 28.19 -18.16 1.50
N VAL A 133 27.77 -17.40 0.48
CA VAL A 133 28.68 -16.60 -0.37
C VAL A 133 29.30 -15.46 0.44
N LEU A 134 28.49 -14.75 1.22
CA LEU A 134 28.96 -13.69 2.12
C LEU A 134 29.96 -14.24 3.16
N TYR A 135 29.64 -15.38 3.75
CA TYR A 135 30.52 -16.05 4.71
C TYR A 135 31.87 -16.42 4.08
N ALA A 136 31.86 -16.97 2.87
CA ALA A 136 33.07 -17.33 2.14
C ALA A 136 33.99 -16.13 1.89
N VAL A 137 33.41 -15.01 1.43
CA VAL A 137 34.17 -13.78 1.13
C VAL A 137 34.73 -13.13 2.40
N MET A 138 33.96 -13.10 3.50
CA MET A 138 34.41 -12.53 4.78
C MET A 138 35.44 -13.40 5.50
N ALA A 139 35.42 -14.71 5.31
CA ALA A 139 36.35 -15.63 5.96
C ALA A 139 37.73 -15.68 5.26
N ARG A 140 37.81 -15.30 3.98
CA ARG A 140 39.05 -15.34 3.17
C ARG A 140 40.18 -14.46 3.75
N PRO A 141 39.95 -13.19 4.16
CA PRO A 141 40.99 -12.32 4.73
C PRO A 141 41.41 -12.75 6.15
N LEU A 142 40.55 -13.49 6.86
CA LEU A 142 40.79 -13.96 8.22
C LEU A 142 41.70 -15.21 8.28
N GLY A 143 42.19 -15.70 7.14
CA GLY A 143 43.10 -16.86 7.08
C GLY A 143 42.45 -18.19 7.47
N ALA A 144 41.12 -18.26 7.48
CA ALA A 144 40.38 -19.44 7.89
C ALA A 144 40.51 -20.56 6.84
N ARG A 145 41.44 -21.50 7.04
CA ARG A 145 41.61 -22.73 6.22
C ARG A 145 40.43 -23.72 6.31
N TRP A 146 39.41 -23.39 7.09
CA TRP A 146 38.27 -24.23 7.44
C TRP A 146 37.05 -23.94 6.56
N VAL A 147 37.14 -22.94 5.67
CA VAL A 147 36.08 -22.66 4.69
C VAL A 147 36.11 -23.75 3.62
N PRO A 148 34.97 -24.40 3.32
CA PRO A 148 34.91 -25.39 2.25
C PRO A 148 35.36 -24.77 0.93
N ALA A 149 36.33 -25.40 0.25
CA ALA A 149 36.84 -24.92 -1.05
C ALA A 149 35.72 -24.76 -2.10
N VAL A 150 34.65 -25.54 -1.95
CA VAL A 150 33.43 -25.49 -2.78
C VAL A 150 32.74 -24.12 -2.71
N LEU A 151 32.75 -23.43 -1.56
CA LEU A 151 32.13 -22.09 -1.42
C LEU A 151 32.96 -20.97 -2.08
N LEU A 152 34.25 -21.21 -2.30
CA LEU A 152 35.15 -20.29 -2.98
C LEU A 152 35.14 -20.49 -4.51
N ASP A 153 34.52 -21.56 -4.99
CA ASP A 153 34.36 -21.82 -6.42
C ASP A 153 33.37 -20.82 -7.03
N HIS A 154 33.83 -20.11 -8.07
CA HIS A 154 33.02 -19.12 -8.79
C HIS A 154 31.75 -19.74 -9.40
N TRP A 155 31.78 -21.02 -9.78
CA TRP A 155 30.60 -21.73 -10.30
C TRP A 155 29.55 -21.93 -9.23
N VAL A 156 29.95 -22.25 -8.00
CA VAL A 156 29.03 -22.42 -6.87
C VAL A 156 28.41 -21.08 -6.51
N GLN A 157 29.20 -20.01 -6.46
CA GLN A 157 28.70 -18.66 -6.21
C GLN A 157 27.71 -18.21 -7.29
N LEU A 158 28.02 -18.48 -8.57
CA LEU A 158 27.10 -18.23 -9.68
C LEU A 158 25.76 -18.96 -9.48
N VAL A 159 25.80 -20.26 -9.17
CA VAL A 159 24.57 -21.06 -8.96
C VAL A 159 23.76 -20.57 -7.76
N LEU A 160 24.40 -20.13 -6.67
CA LEU A 160 23.71 -19.60 -5.50
C LEU A 160 23.10 -18.22 -5.73
N ILE A 161 23.79 -17.34 -6.47
CA ILE A 161 23.36 -15.95 -6.68
C ILE A 161 22.43 -15.80 -7.89
N THR A 162 22.45 -16.72 -8.86
CA THR A 162 21.53 -16.69 -10.02
C THR A 162 20.05 -16.64 -9.58
N PRO A 163 19.56 -17.49 -8.66
CA PRO A 163 18.19 -17.39 -8.15
C PRO A 163 17.94 -16.09 -7.39
N VAL A 164 18.93 -15.54 -6.68
CA VAL A 164 18.79 -14.24 -6.00
C VAL A 164 18.58 -13.13 -7.03
N MET A 165 19.38 -13.11 -8.10
CA MET A 165 19.25 -12.16 -9.21
C MET A 165 17.88 -12.30 -9.91
N MET A 166 17.51 -13.52 -10.27
CA MET A 166 16.35 -13.78 -11.13
C MET A 166 15.02 -13.85 -10.39
N TYR A 167 14.98 -14.23 -9.10
CA TYR A 167 13.74 -14.35 -8.32
C TYR A 167 13.60 -13.24 -7.28
N VAL A 168 14.62 -13.02 -6.44
CA VAL A 168 14.58 -11.98 -5.40
C VAL A 168 14.67 -10.60 -6.05
N GLY A 169 15.58 -10.42 -7.00
CA GLY A 169 15.78 -9.16 -7.72
C GLY A 169 14.69 -8.81 -8.74
N TRP A 170 13.88 -9.78 -9.20
CA TRP A 170 12.92 -9.56 -10.30
C TRP A 170 11.99 -8.35 -10.15
N PRO A 171 11.36 -8.09 -8.99
CA PRO A 171 10.48 -6.92 -8.84
C PRO A 171 11.24 -5.59 -8.99
N ILE A 172 12.51 -5.56 -8.56
CA ILE A 172 13.39 -4.41 -8.65
C ILE A 172 13.83 -4.21 -10.11
N HIS A 173 14.25 -5.29 -10.78
CA HIS A 173 14.67 -5.24 -12.18
C HIS A 173 13.55 -4.85 -13.13
N ARG A 174 12.35 -5.39 -12.92
CA ARG A 174 11.18 -5.03 -13.72
C ARG A 174 10.85 -3.54 -13.60
N THR A 175 10.84 -2.99 -12.39
CA THR A 175 10.56 -1.57 -12.16
C THR A 175 11.69 -0.67 -12.65
N GLY A 176 12.95 -1.03 -12.38
CA GLY A 176 14.12 -0.30 -12.86
C GLY A 176 14.21 -0.25 -14.38
N TRP A 177 14.02 -1.38 -15.08
CA TRP A 177 14.08 -1.40 -16.54
C TRP A 177 12.98 -0.55 -17.20
N LEU A 178 11.77 -0.58 -16.62
CA LEU A 178 10.67 0.29 -17.07
C LEU A 178 10.99 1.77 -16.86
N ALA A 179 11.56 2.15 -15.73
CA ALA A 179 11.96 3.53 -15.45
C ALA A 179 13.05 4.02 -16.42
N LEU A 180 14.10 3.21 -16.64
CA LEU A 180 15.12 3.46 -17.67
C LEU A 180 14.50 3.65 -19.07
N ALA A 181 13.56 2.80 -19.47
CA ALA A 181 12.90 2.88 -20.77
C ALA A 181 12.10 4.19 -20.96
N HIS A 182 11.49 4.70 -19.89
CA HIS A 182 10.73 5.95 -19.89
C HIS A 182 11.59 7.19 -19.61
N ARG A 183 12.93 7.05 -19.55
CA ARG A 183 13.88 8.11 -19.20
C ARG A 183 13.61 8.75 -17.83
N SER A 184 12.96 8.01 -16.92
CA SER A 184 12.85 8.39 -15.51
C SER A 184 13.96 7.71 -14.73
N ALA A 185 14.75 8.50 -13.99
CA ALA A 185 15.85 7.98 -13.18
C ALA A 185 15.37 7.79 -11.73
N ASP A 186 15.09 6.54 -11.35
CA ASP A 186 14.67 6.17 -9.99
C ASP A 186 15.71 5.30 -9.27
N MET A 187 15.50 5.07 -7.97
CA MET A 187 16.40 4.24 -7.16
C MET A 187 16.53 2.81 -7.73
N ASN A 188 15.43 2.24 -8.24
CA ASN A 188 15.41 0.88 -8.80
C ASN A 188 16.22 0.76 -10.09
N SER A 189 16.27 1.81 -10.91
CA SER A 189 17.07 1.90 -12.13
C SER A 189 18.56 1.78 -11.82
N LEU A 190 19.05 2.53 -10.83
CA LEU A 190 20.45 2.47 -10.40
C LEU A 190 20.82 1.09 -9.87
N ILE A 191 19.98 0.53 -8.99
CA ILE A 191 20.19 -0.82 -8.44
C ILE A 191 20.23 -1.85 -9.57
N THR A 192 19.28 -1.77 -10.51
CA THR A 192 19.19 -2.68 -11.65
C THR A 192 20.46 -2.59 -12.50
N LEU A 193 20.86 -1.39 -12.92
CA LEU A 193 22.05 -1.22 -13.74
C LEU A 193 23.32 -1.73 -13.02
N GLY A 194 23.49 -1.38 -11.73
CA GLY A 194 24.66 -1.79 -10.95
C GLY A 194 24.73 -3.30 -10.72
N THR A 195 23.60 -3.93 -10.37
CA THR A 195 23.55 -5.39 -10.15
C THR A 195 23.72 -6.17 -11.44
N PHE A 196 23.14 -5.72 -12.57
CA PHE A 196 23.40 -6.33 -13.87
C PHE A 196 24.85 -6.17 -14.32
N ALA A 197 25.47 -5.00 -14.11
CA ALA A 197 26.88 -4.78 -14.43
C ALA A 197 27.81 -5.67 -13.58
N ALA A 198 27.59 -5.72 -12.26
CA ALA A 198 28.37 -6.55 -11.34
C ALA A 198 28.18 -8.05 -11.61
N TYR A 199 26.93 -8.49 -11.85
CA TYR A 199 26.62 -9.88 -12.18
C TYR A 199 27.20 -10.28 -13.55
N GLY A 200 27.07 -9.42 -14.56
CA GLY A 200 27.62 -9.65 -15.89
C GLY A 200 29.15 -9.73 -15.90
N TYR A 201 29.83 -8.84 -15.16
CA TYR A 201 31.27 -8.92 -14.95
C TYR A 201 31.67 -10.22 -14.24
N SER A 202 30.97 -10.59 -13.17
CA SER A 202 31.27 -11.81 -12.41
C SER A 202 31.05 -13.07 -13.26
N LEU A 203 30.02 -13.07 -14.11
CA LEU A 203 29.77 -14.14 -15.08
C LEU A 203 30.89 -14.23 -16.12
N LEU A 204 31.33 -13.09 -16.68
CA LEU A 204 32.46 -13.03 -17.61
C LEU A 204 33.74 -13.61 -16.99
N VAL A 205 34.07 -13.20 -15.76
CA VAL A 205 35.24 -13.70 -15.03
C VAL A 205 35.14 -15.21 -14.75
N THR A 206 33.94 -15.71 -14.46
CA THR A 206 33.70 -17.13 -14.19
C THR A 206 33.89 -17.99 -15.44
N VAL A 207 33.37 -17.54 -16.60
CA VAL A 207 33.41 -18.30 -17.86
C VAL A 207 34.75 -18.14 -18.59
N ALA A 208 35.34 -16.95 -18.57
CA ALA A 208 36.59 -16.60 -19.27
C ALA A 208 37.80 -16.56 -18.33
N SER A 209 37.78 -17.32 -17.23
CA SER A 209 38.81 -17.28 -16.18
C SER A 209 40.23 -17.54 -16.68
N THR A 210 40.38 -18.31 -17.75
CA THR A 210 41.67 -18.67 -18.37
C THR A 210 42.23 -17.59 -19.28
N ALA A 211 41.39 -16.66 -19.77
CA ALA A 211 41.79 -15.56 -20.63
C ALA A 211 42.16 -14.28 -19.85
N LEU A 212 41.88 -14.24 -18.54
CA LEU A 212 42.05 -13.07 -17.69
C LEU A 212 43.27 -13.20 -16.74
N PRO A 213 44.08 -12.12 -16.61
CA PRO A 213 45.18 -12.06 -15.65
C PRO A 213 44.72 -12.36 -14.21
N ALA A 214 45.60 -12.92 -13.38
CA ALA A 214 45.23 -13.36 -12.03
C ALA A 214 44.77 -12.20 -11.14
N GLU A 215 45.23 -10.97 -11.42
CA GLU A 215 44.94 -9.76 -10.66
C GLU A 215 43.51 -9.24 -10.86
N VAL A 216 42.76 -9.77 -11.84
CA VAL A 216 41.43 -9.29 -12.22
C VAL A 216 40.37 -10.39 -12.20
N ARG A 217 40.65 -11.50 -11.50
CA ARG A 217 39.72 -12.62 -11.35
C ARG A 217 38.82 -12.55 -10.12
N ASP A 218 38.74 -11.39 -9.48
CA ASP A 218 37.78 -11.20 -8.38
C ASP A 218 36.35 -11.13 -8.94
N VAL A 219 35.43 -11.82 -8.29
CA VAL A 219 34.00 -11.83 -8.61
C VAL A 219 33.24 -11.02 -7.57
N TYR A 220 32.08 -10.50 -7.96
CA TYR A 220 31.22 -9.64 -7.14
C TYR A 220 29.82 -10.25 -6.92
N PHE A 221 29.72 -11.58 -6.95
CA PHE A 221 28.45 -12.29 -6.73
C PHE A 221 27.90 -12.02 -5.32
N GLU A 222 28.77 -11.91 -4.32
CA GLU A 222 28.43 -11.53 -2.95
C GLU A 222 27.81 -10.13 -2.88
N ALA A 223 28.37 -9.16 -3.60
CA ALA A 223 27.87 -7.79 -3.59
C ALA A 223 26.45 -7.74 -4.16
N VAL A 224 26.21 -8.42 -5.29
CA VAL A 224 24.89 -8.53 -5.91
C VAL A 224 23.88 -9.17 -4.96
N GLY A 225 24.22 -10.33 -4.37
CA GLY A 225 23.35 -11.04 -3.45
C GLY A 225 22.98 -10.22 -2.21
N VAL A 226 23.98 -9.57 -1.60
CA VAL A 226 23.79 -8.77 -0.39
C VAL A 226 22.93 -7.54 -0.68
N ILE A 227 23.22 -6.81 -1.75
CA ILE A 227 22.47 -5.61 -2.12
C ILE A 227 21.00 -5.95 -2.34
N LEU A 228 20.69 -6.95 -3.18
CA LEU A 228 19.31 -7.35 -3.47
C LEU A 228 18.58 -7.84 -2.22
N THR A 229 19.25 -8.62 -1.37
CA THR A 229 18.66 -9.14 -0.13
C THR A 229 18.36 -8.03 0.87
N LEU A 230 19.30 -7.09 1.07
CA LEU A 230 19.11 -5.97 2.01
C LEU A 230 18.04 -4.99 1.54
N ILE A 231 17.94 -4.72 0.25
CA ILE A 231 16.87 -3.88 -0.30
C ILE A 231 15.51 -4.56 -0.09
N MET A 232 15.41 -5.86 -0.35
CA MET A 232 14.17 -6.60 -0.12
C MET A 232 13.80 -6.62 1.37
N LEU A 233 14.79 -6.74 2.25
CA LEU A 233 14.61 -6.63 3.69
C LEU A 233 14.08 -5.25 4.09
N GLY A 234 14.64 -4.18 3.50
CA GLY A 234 14.16 -2.81 3.69
C GLY A 234 12.68 -2.68 3.31
N ARG A 235 12.29 -3.18 2.13
CA ARG A 235 10.90 -3.20 1.67
C ARG A 235 9.98 -4.00 2.61
N LEU A 236 10.45 -5.13 3.14
CA LEU A 236 9.69 -5.92 4.11
C LEU A 236 9.48 -5.15 5.42
N LEU A 237 10.52 -4.49 5.94
CA LEU A 237 10.41 -3.68 7.16
C LEU A 237 9.47 -2.50 6.96
N GLU A 238 9.52 -1.85 5.79
CA GLU A 238 8.61 -0.77 5.42
C GLU A 238 7.15 -1.26 5.35
N ALA A 239 6.90 -2.39 4.68
CA ALA A 239 5.57 -2.98 4.58
C ALA A 239 5.00 -3.34 5.95
N ARG A 240 5.82 -3.95 6.83
CA ARG A 240 5.42 -4.25 8.22
C ARG A 240 5.16 -3.00 9.04
N ALA A 241 5.96 -1.95 8.88
CA ALA A 241 5.75 -0.68 9.57
C ALA A 241 4.44 -0.02 9.15
N LYS A 242 4.09 -0.07 7.86
CA LYS A 242 2.80 0.43 7.33
C LYS A 242 1.61 -0.41 7.79
N ALA A 243 1.78 -1.72 7.98
CA ALA A 243 0.70 -2.60 8.44
C ALA A 243 0.26 -2.31 9.89
N GLY A 244 1.20 -1.98 10.78
CA GLY A 244 0.91 -1.70 12.20
C GLY A 244 0.06 -0.45 12.42
N THR A 245 0.09 0.53 11.51
CA THR A 245 -0.71 1.76 11.61
C THR A 245 -2.20 1.57 11.31
N GLY A 246 -2.58 0.50 10.59
CA GLY A 246 -3.98 0.21 10.26
C GLY A 246 -4.76 -0.46 11.39
N GLU A 247 -4.08 -0.98 12.41
CA GLU A 247 -4.71 -1.71 13.51
C GLU A 247 -5.50 -0.81 14.46
N ALA A 248 -5.05 0.44 14.64
CA ALA A 248 -5.78 1.44 15.42
C ALA A 248 -7.10 1.84 14.75
N ILE A 249 -7.13 1.94 13.41
CA ILE A 249 -8.36 2.24 12.66
C ILE A 249 -9.32 1.04 12.74
N ARG A 250 -8.80 -0.20 12.63
CA ARG A 250 -9.60 -1.43 12.82
C ARG A 250 -10.24 -1.51 14.19
N ALA A 251 -9.50 -1.12 15.25
CA ALA A 251 -10.05 -1.07 16.60
C ALA A 251 -11.24 -0.11 16.70
N LEU A 252 -11.19 1.05 16.02
CA LEU A 252 -12.29 2.02 15.99
C LEU A 252 -13.51 1.50 15.20
N LEU A 253 -13.29 0.81 14.08
CA LEU A 253 -14.38 0.25 13.28
C LEU A 253 -15.08 -0.92 13.98
N GLY A 254 -14.34 -1.72 14.76
CA GLY A 254 -14.92 -2.74 15.64
C GLY A 254 -15.85 -2.20 16.73
N LEU A 255 -15.84 -0.88 16.97
CA LEU A 255 -16.74 -0.25 17.94
C LEU A 255 -18.13 0.01 17.36
N GLN A 256 -18.31 0.10 16.04
CA GLN A 256 -19.62 0.34 15.43
C GLN A 256 -20.61 -0.80 15.71
N ALA A 257 -21.87 -0.45 15.95
CA ALA A 257 -22.96 -1.42 15.98
C ALA A 257 -23.30 -1.83 14.54
N ARG A 258 -23.61 -3.11 14.32
CA ARG A 258 -23.98 -3.64 12.99
C ARG A 258 -25.48 -3.52 12.70
N THR A 259 -26.29 -3.57 13.74
CA THR A 259 -27.75 -3.53 13.66
C THR A 259 -28.29 -2.43 14.55
N ALA A 260 -29.48 -1.94 14.20
CA ALA A 260 -30.24 -0.97 14.96
C ALA A 260 -31.69 -1.46 15.08
N ARG A 261 -32.28 -1.25 16.26
CA ARG A 261 -33.68 -1.60 16.53
C ARG A 261 -34.55 -0.37 16.36
N VAL A 262 -35.21 -0.27 15.22
CA VAL A 262 -36.05 0.88 14.86
C VAL A 262 -37.51 0.59 15.16
N LEU A 263 -38.21 1.59 15.68
CA LEU A 263 -39.65 1.58 15.91
C LEU A 263 -40.34 2.22 14.70
N ARG A 264 -40.89 1.40 13.81
CA ARG A 264 -41.72 1.84 12.66
C ARG A 264 -43.13 1.26 12.83
N ASP A 265 -44.16 2.08 12.60
CA ASP A 265 -45.57 1.67 12.70
C ASP A 265 -45.96 0.98 14.02
N GLY A 266 -45.30 1.35 15.12
CA GLY A 266 -45.54 0.80 16.45
C GLY A 266 -44.89 -0.57 16.72
N ALA A 267 -44.16 -1.15 15.76
CA ALA A 267 -43.42 -2.39 15.91
C ALA A 267 -41.90 -2.15 15.95
N GLU A 268 -41.20 -2.89 16.82
CA GLU A 268 -39.74 -2.92 16.86
C GLU A 268 -39.22 -3.86 15.76
N THR A 269 -38.45 -3.32 14.81
CA THR A 269 -37.79 -4.09 13.76
C THR A 269 -36.28 -3.90 13.86
N GLU A 270 -35.53 -4.99 13.79
CA GLU A 270 -34.06 -4.94 13.73
C GLU A 270 -33.61 -4.84 12.27
N ILE A 271 -32.88 -3.78 11.94
CA ILE A 271 -32.37 -3.51 10.60
C ILE A 271 -30.85 -3.28 10.64
N PRO A 272 -30.12 -3.46 9.53
CA PRO A 272 -28.73 -3.04 9.40
C PRO A 272 -28.56 -1.55 9.73
N VAL A 273 -27.45 -1.16 10.35
CA VAL A 273 -27.18 0.24 10.71
C VAL A 273 -27.14 1.17 9.48
N ASP A 274 -26.78 0.62 8.32
CA ASP A 274 -26.70 1.34 7.04
C ASP A 274 -28.09 1.72 6.48
N GLU A 275 -29.15 1.04 6.93
CA GLU A 275 -30.54 1.31 6.53
C GLU A 275 -31.26 2.30 7.46
N VAL A 276 -30.57 2.78 8.51
CA VAL A 276 -31.12 3.75 9.47
C VAL A 276 -31.15 5.14 8.84
N ALA A 277 -32.32 5.76 8.83
CA ALA A 277 -32.50 7.11 8.30
C ALA A 277 -32.53 8.16 9.42
N VAL A 278 -32.14 9.39 9.10
CA VAL A 278 -32.33 10.53 10.01
C VAL A 278 -33.82 10.67 10.35
N GLY A 279 -34.13 10.82 11.63
CA GLY A 279 -35.50 10.90 12.13
C GLY A 279 -36.09 9.57 12.62
N ASP A 280 -35.47 8.43 12.30
CA ASP A 280 -35.90 7.12 12.81
C ASP A 280 -35.89 7.10 14.35
N ALA A 281 -36.93 6.50 14.94
CA ALA A 281 -37.00 6.27 16.37
C ALA A 281 -36.34 4.93 16.71
N ILE A 282 -35.26 4.96 17.50
CA ILE A 282 -34.45 3.78 17.82
C ILE A 282 -34.63 3.45 19.30
N VAL A 283 -34.83 2.16 19.59
CA VAL A 283 -34.91 1.64 20.95
C VAL A 283 -33.56 1.05 21.36
N ILE A 284 -32.97 1.60 22.41
CA ILE A 284 -31.67 1.17 22.95
C ILE A 284 -31.93 0.53 24.32
N ARG A 285 -31.49 -0.71 24.49
CA ARG A 285 -31.65 -1.46 25.75
C ARG A 285 -30.38 -1.33 26.61
N PRO A 286 -30.47 -1.63 27.92
CA PRO A 286 -29.29 -1.68 28.77
C PRO A 286 -28.27 -2.71 28.23
N GLY A 287 -27.01 -2.31 28.11
CA GLY A 287 -25.92 -3.10 27.52
C GLY A 287 -25.74 -2.95 26.01
N ASP A 288 -26.71 -2.37 25.30
CA ASP A 288 -26.62 -2.19 23.84
C ASP A 288 -25.69 -1.04 23.48
N LYS A 289 -24.98 -1.21 22.35
CA LYS A 289 -24.26 -0.11 21.70
C LYS A 289 -25.24 0.82 21.01
N ILE A 290 -24.98 2.12 21.10
CA ILE A 290 -25.75 3.14 20.41
C ILE A 290 -25.36 3.11 18.92
N PRO A 291 -26.28 2.85 17.97
CA PRO A 291 -25.91 2.59 16.59
C PRO A 291 -25.50 3.84 15.81
N VAL A 292 -26.13 4.99 16.08
CA VAL A 292 -25.94 6.27 15.38
C VAL A 292 -26.00 7.43 16.36
N ASP A 293 -25.52 8.60 15.96
CA ASP A 293 -25.68 9.80 16.79
C ASP A 293 -27.16 10.21 16.82
N ALA A 294 -27.70 10.39 18.02
CA ALA A 294 -29.13 10.55 18.21
C ALA A 294 -29.47 11.50 19.36
N THR A 295 -30.73 11.92 19.44
CA THR A 295 -31.27 12.74 20.53
C THR A 295 -32.28 11.94 21.34
N VAL A 296 -32.19 11.96 22.67
CA VAL A 296 -33.08 11.21 23.55
C VAL A 296 -34.51 11.77 23.47
N LEU A 297 -35.47 10.90 23.13
CA LEU A 297 -36.90 11.20 23.10
C LEU A 297 -37.58 10.86 24.43
N SER A 298 -37.23 9.73 25.03
CA SER A 298 -37.81 9.27 26.29
C SER A 298 -36.90 8.27 26.99
N GLY A 299 -37.01 8.21 28.32
CA GLY A 299 -36.17 7.37 29.17
C GLY A 299 -35.02 8.16 29.80
N GLN A 300 -34.32 7.51 30.72
CA GLN A 300 -33.15 8.04 31.39
C GLN A 300 -32.17 6.88 31.59
N SER A 301 -30.90 7.09 31.25
CA SER A 301 -29.85 6.09 31.42
C SER A 301 -28.49 6.75 31.48
N ALA A 302 -27.53 6.06 32.10
CA ALA A 302 -26.12 6.41 31.99
C ALA A 302 -25.50 5.79 30.73
N VAL A 303 -24.76 6.59 29.98
CA VAL A 303 -24.05 6.17 28.77
C VAL A 303 -22.56 6.23 29.02
N ASP A 304 -21.87 5.14 28.75
CA ASP A 304 -20.42 5.07 28.78
C ASP A 304 -19.84 5.62 27.47
N GLU A 305 -19.30 6.84 27.54
CA GLU A 305 -18.68 7.56 26.42
C GLU A 305 -17.14 7.44 26.42
N SER A 306 -16.55 6.65 27.32
CA SER A 306 -15.10 6.56 27.55
C SER A 306 -14.29 6.26 26.29
N MET A 307 -14.86 5.48 25.37
CA MET A 307 -14.22 5.11 24.11
C MET A 307 -14.09 6.28 23.12
N VAL A 308 -14.94 7.30 23.23
CA VAL A 308 -14.95 8.46 22.31
C VAL A 308 -14.38 9.71 23.00
N THR A 309 -14.80 10.00 24.23
CA THR A 309 -14.39 11.19 24.98
C THR A 309 -13.14 10.97 25.83
N GLY A 310 -12.85 9.73 26.21
CA GLY A 310 -11.78 9.38 27.15
C GLY A 310 -12.16 9.55 28.62
N GLU A 311 -13.38 9.98 28.93
CA GLU A 311 -13.85 10.15 30.31
C GLU A 311 -14.34 8.81 30.88
N SER A 312 -13.78 8.39 32.02
CA SER A 312 -14.06 7.05 32.58
C SER A 312 -15.41 6.92 33.30
N MET A 313 -16.07 8.04 33.60
CA MET A 313 -17.35 8.06 34.31
C MET A 313 -18.51 8.11 33.30
N PRO A 314 -19.48 7.17 33.37
CA PRO A 314 -20.68 7.24 32.53
C PRO A 314 -21.46 8.54 32.74
N VAL A 315 -21.95 9.14 31.65
CA VAL A 315 -22.69 10.39 31.66
C VAL A 315 -24.18 10.09 31.66
N VAL A 316 -24.93 10.69 32.60
CA VAL A 316 -26.39 10.52 32.67
C VAL A 316 -27.07 11.34 31.57
N LYS A 317 -27.90 10.68 30.76
CA LYS A 317 -28.64 11.29 29.66
C LYS A 317 -30.13 11.37 29.97
N HIS A 318 -30.70 12.52 29.71
CA HIS A 318 -32.11 12.86 29.86
C HIS A 318 -32.74 13.20 28.51
N ILE A 319 -34.06 13.41 28.52
CA ILE A 319 -34.81 13.81 27.33
C ILE A 319 -34.24 15.12 26.76
N GLY A 320 -33.96 15.13 25.46
CA GLY A 320 -33.34 16.25 24.76
C GLY A 320 -31.82 16.20 24.67
N ASP A 321 -31.16 15.35 25.46
CA ASP A 321 -29.71 15.21 25.39
C ASP A 321 -29.27 14.43 24.14
N THR A 322 -28.06 14.70 23.68
CA THR A 322 -27.43 13.95 22.57
C THR A 322 -26.69 12.72 23.09
N VAL A 323 -26.80 11.64 22.33
CA VAL A 323 -26.04 10.41 22.51
C VAL A 323 -25.18 10.16 21.27
N ILE A 324 -23.99 9.64 21.49
CA ILE A 324 -22.97 9.46 20.46
C ILE A 324 -22.97 8.00 19.99
N GLY A 325 -22.90 7.77 18.69
CA GLY A 325 -22.77 6.42 18.14
C GLY A 325 -21.52 5.68 18.64
N ALA A 326 -21.61 4.35 18.70
CA ALA A 326 -20.60 3.42 19.23
C ALA A 326 -20.30 3.52 20.75
N THR A 327 -21.00 4.39 21.49
CA THR A 327 -21.00 4.39 22.96
C THR A 327 -21.91 3.29 23.51
N VAL A 328 -21.77 2.95 24.80
CA VAL A 328 -22.52 1.83 25.41
C VAL A 328 -23.55 2.38 26.38
N ASN A 329 -24.81 1.99 26.18
CA ASN A 329 -25.86 2.27 27.14
C ASN A 329 -25.76 1.30 28.33
N THR A 330 -25.76 1.79 29.58
CA THR A 330 -25.45 0.92 30.74
C THR A 330 -26.68 0.36 31.44
N THR A 331 -27.62 1.22 31.87
CA THR A 331 -28.58 0.88 32.95
C THR A 331 -30.03 0.93 32.52
N GLY A 332 -30.49 2.05 31.95
CA GLY A 332 -31.89 2.26 31.53
C GLY A 332 -32.11 2.01 30.05
N SER A 333 -33.37 1.91 29.63
CA SER A 333 -33.71 1.89 28.20
C SER A 333 -33.94 3.32 27.71
N LEU A 334 -33.41 3.63 26.53
CA LEU A 334 -33.58 4.92 25.86
C LEU A 334 -34.35 4.72 24.56
N ARG A 335 -35.30 5.61 24.30
CA ARG A 335 -35.79 5.84 22.94
C ARG A 335 -35.13 7.10 22.42
N VAL A 336 -34.49 6.99 21.28
CA VAL A 336 -33.73 8.09 20.68
C VAL A 336 -34.19 8.34 19.26
N ARG A 337 -34.03 9.56 18.77
CA ARG A 337 -34.26 9.93 17.37
C ARG A 337 -32.92 10.06 16.67
N ALA A 338 -32.71 9.31 15.60
CA ALA A 338 -31.51 9.42 14.77
C ALA A 338 -31.32 10.87 14.30
N ALA A 339 -30.17 11.46 14.64
CA ALA A 339 -29.83 12.84 14.28
C ALA A 339 -28.78 12.88 13.16
N LYS A 340 -27.76 12.02 13.23
CA LYS A 340 -26.75 11.85 12.17
C LYS A 340 -26.49 10.37 11.96
N VAL A 341 -26.41 9.94 10.71
CA VAL A 341 -26.25 8.54 10.31
C VAL A 341 -25.07 8.39 9.35
N GLY A 342 -24.52 7.17 9.23
CA GLY A 342 -23.42 6.86 8.32
C GLY A 342 -22.22 7.82 8.46
N ALA A 343 -21.90 8.48 7.34
CA ALA A 343 -20.72 9.33 7.16
C ALA A 343 -20.72 10.61 8.02
N ASP A 344 -21.88 11.02 8.54
CA ASP A 344 -22.07 12.24 9.33
C ASP A 344 -21.94 12.02 10.84
N THR A 345 -21.84 10.76 11.28
CA THR A 345 -21.63 10.42 12.70
C THR A 345 -20.29 10.93 13.22
N MET A 346 -20.22 11.24 14.50
CA MET A 346 -18.99 11.71 15.16
C MET A 346 -17.85 10.70 14.99
N LEU A 347 -18.13 9.39 15.12
CA LEU A 347 -17.13 8.35 14.90
C LEU A 347 -16.63 8.34 13.45
N ALA A 348 -17.52 8.43 12.46
CA ALA A 348 -17.12 8.52 11.05
C ALA A 348 -16.27 9.77 10.77
N GLN A 349 -16.56 10.89 11.42
CA GLN A 349 -15.73 12.11 11.34
C GLN A 349 -14.36 11.92 11.98
N ILE A 350 -14.28 11.28 13.16
CA ILE A 350 -13.00 10.94 13.80
C ILE A 350 -12.16 10.04 12.89
N ILE A 351 -12.77 8.98 12.34
CA ILE A 351 -12.08 8.06 11.41
C ILE A 351 -11.55 8.84 10.20
N ARG A 352 -12.38 9.71 9.60
CA ARG A 352 -12.00 10.54 8.45
C ARG A 352 -10.84 11.48 8.77
N MET A 353 -10.87 12.15 9.92
CA MET A 353 -9.79 13.03 10.37
C MET A 353 -8.48 12.24 10.59
N VAL A 354 -8.56 11.06 11.21
CA VAL A 354 -7.40 10.18 11.42
C VAL A 354 -6.84 9.70 10.08
N GLN A 355 -7.69 9.29 9.13
CA GLN A 355 -7.28 8.89 7.79
C GLN A 355 -6.60 10.04 7.03
N GLN A 356 -7.17 11.25 7.07
CA GLN A 356 -6.57 12.44 6.47
C GLN A 356 -5.21 12.78 7.10
N ALA A 357 -5.08 12.67 8.43
CA ALA A 357 -3.83 12.88 9.13
C ALA A 357 -2.77 11.80 8.84
N GLN A 358 -3.17 10.56 8.55
CA GLN A 358 -2.24 9.52 8.11
C GLN A 358 -1.81 9.70 6.65
N ALA A 359 -2.71 10.15 5.77
CA ALA A 359 -2.42 10.41 4.36
C ALA A 359 -1.42 11.57 4.15
N SER A 360 -1.38 12.54 5.08
CA SER A 360 -0.46 13.68 5.01
C SER A 360 1.01 13.37 5.30
N ARG A 361 1.39 12.10 5.54
CA ARG A 361 2.80 11.66 5.66
C ARG A 361 3.57 11.51 4.33
N ALA A 362 2.93 11.79 3.20
CA ALA A 362 3.55 11.80 1.87
C ALA A 362 4.74 12.78 1.62
N PRO A 363 4.96 13.92 2.34
CA PRO A 363 5.95 14.90 1.91
C PRO A 363 7.41 14.45 2.08
N ILE A 364 7.71 13.51 2.98
CA ILE A 364 9.09 13.00 3.15
C ILE A 364 9.51 12.09 1.98
N GLN A 365 8.56 11.34 1.42
CA GLN A 365 8.84 10.43 0.31
C GLN A 365 9.13 11.23 -0.98
N ARG A 366 8.36 12.30 -1.22
CA ARG A 366 8.59 13.22 -2.34
C ARG A 366 9.97 13.88 -2.30
N LEU A 367 10.50 14.18 -1.11
CA LEU A 367 11.84 14.74 -0.96
C LEU A 367 12.92 13.70 -1.32
N ALA A 368 12.76 12.45 -0.88
CA ALA A 368 13.68 11.37 -1.21
C ALA A 368 13.68 11.06 -2.72
N ASP A 369 12.50 11.07 -3.35
CA ASP A 369 12.35 10.87 -4.78
C ASP A 369 12.98 12.03 -5.58
N ALA A 370 12.81 13.27 -5.13
CA ALA A 370 13.42 14.45 -5.75
C ALA A 370 14.96 14.42 -5.69
N ILE A 371 15.54 14.01 -4.55
CA ILE A 371 16.99 13.83 -4.41
C ILE A 371 17.48 12.73 -5.37
N SER A 372 16.75 11.61 -5.44
CA SER A 372 17.09 10.48 -6.31
C SER A 372 17.06 10.88 -7.79
N ALA A 373 16.10 11.70 -8.20
CA ALA A 373 15.96 12.17 -9.58
C ALA A 373 17.16 12.99 -10.07
N TYR A 374 17.90 13.66 -9.18
CA TYR A 374 19.14 14.37 -9.54
C TYR A 374 20.39 13.53 -9.30
N PHE A 375 20.42 12.76 -8.21
CA PHE A 375 21.57 11.95 -7.82
C PHE A 375 21.85 10.83 -8.82
N VAL A 376 20.81 10.11 -9.28
CA VAL A 376 20.97 8.96 -10.18
C VAL A 376 21.59 9.36 -11.53
N PRO A 377 21.12 10.40 -12.24
CA PRO A 377 21.76 10.85 -13.47
C PRO A 377 23.22 11.29 -13.27
N VAL A 378 23.53 11.96 -12.17
CA VAL A 378 24.91 12.37 -11.84
C VAL A 378 25.81 11.16 -11.67
N VAL A 379 25.36 10.13 -10.95
CA VAL A 379 26.12 8.88 -10.76
C VAL A 379 26.32 8.12 -12.08
N ILE A 380 25.31 8.07 -12.93
CA ILE A 380 25.45 7.44 -14.25
C ILE A 380 26.46 8.22 -15.10
N ALA A 381 26.37 9.55 -15.10
CA ALA A 381 27.30 10.40 -15.83
C ALA A 381 28.74 10.23 -15.34
N THR A 382 28.96 10.17 -14.03
CA THR A 382 30.30 9.92 -13.46
C THR A 382 30.78 8.50 -13.77
N ALA A 383 29.92 7.49 -13.70
CA ALA A 383 30.29 6.11 -14.07
C ALA A 383 30.71 5.99 -15.55
N VAL A 384 30.00 6.67 -16.46
CA VAL A 384 30.36 6.75 -17.89
C VAL A 384 31.66 7.53 -18.09
N ALA A 385 31.84 8.65 -17.38
CA ALA A 385 33.07 9.42 -17.45
C ALA A 385 34.27 8.61 -16.93
N THR A 386 34.12 7.89 -15.81
CA THR A 386 35.12 6.99 -15.27
C THR A 386 35.44 5.89 -16.28
N PHE A 387 34.43 5.25 -16.89
CA PHE A 387 34.65 4.25 -17.92
C PHE A 387 35.50 4.82 -19.06
N ALA A 388 35.12 5.99 -19.60
CA ALA A 388 35.81 6.61 -20.72
C ALA A 388 37.26 6.98 -20.37
N VAL A 389 37.51 7.55 -19.20
CA VAL A 389 38.86 7.93 -18.74
C VAL A 389 39.75 6.70 -18.60
N TRP A 390 39.29 5.65 -17.93
CA TRP A 390 40.08 4.43 -17.73
C TRP A 390 40.23 3.60 -19.00
N PHE A 391 39.27 3.67 -19.92
CA PHE A 391 39.38 3.04 -21.23
C PHE A 391 40.46 3.70 -22.11
N VAL A 392 40.57 5.03 -22.06
CA VAL A 392 41.50 5.80 -22.90
C VAL A 392 42.90 5.94 -22.27
N ALA A 393 42.97 6.16 -20.96
CA ALA A 393 44.21 6.49 -20.24
C ALA A 393 44.63 5.45 -19.17
N GLY A 394 43.89 4.34 -19.06
CA GLY A 394 44.18 3.31 -18.05
C GLY A 394 45.39 2.43 -18.41
N PRO A 395 46.07 1.87 -17.39
CA PRO A 395 47.10 0.85 -17.61
C PRO A 395 46.48 -0.43 -18.20
N ALA A 396 47.24 -1.16 -19.01
CA ALA A 396 46.80 -2.44 -19.55
C ALA A 396 46.63 -3.48 -18.41
N PRO A 397 45.54 -4.29 -18.38
CA PRO A 397 44.44 -4.37 -19.34
C PRO A 397 43.37 -3.28 -19.14
N THR A 398 43.21 -2.41 -20.15
CA THR A 398 42.35 -1.22 -20.13
C THR A 398 40.87 -1.55 -19.94
N VAL A 399 40.36 -2.54 -20.66
CA VAL A 399 38.94 -2.94 -20.60
C VAL A 399 38.54 -3.41 -19.21
N THR A 400 39.40 -4.21 -18.58
CA THR A 400 39.09 -4.78 -17.27
C THR A 400 39.15 -3.74 -16.18
N GLN A 401 40.17 -2.87 -16.19
CA GLN A 401 40.26 -1.74 -15.24
C GLN A 401 39.13 -0.73 -15.40
N ALA A 402 38.72 -0.43 -16.65
CA ALA A 402 37.58 0.44 -16.92
C ALA A 402 36.28 -0.16 -16.38
N LEU A 403 36.01 -1.45 -16.63
CA LEU A 403 34.83 -2.14 -16.10
C LEU A 403 34.82 -2.18 -14.57
N VAL A 404 35.92 -2.56 -13.93
CA VAL A 404 36.01 -2.62 -12.46
C VAL A 404 35.79 -1.25 -11.84
N SER A 405 36.43 -0.20 -12.38
CA SER A 405 36.28 1.17 -11.88
C SER A 405 34.84 1.69 -12.03
N THR A 406 34.19 1.41 -13.15
CA THR A 406 32.79 1.77 -13.39
C THR A 406 31.84 1.02 -12.47
N VAL A 407 32.03 -0.29 -12.30
CA VAL A 407 31.23 -1.11 -11.37
C VAL A 407 31.43 -0.64 -9.94
N ALA A 408 32.65 -0.31 -9.53
CA ALA A 408 32.94 0.24 -8.20
C ALA A 408 32.21 1.56 -7.97
N VAL A 409 32.21 2.49 -8.93
CA VAL A 409 31.46 3.76 -8.84
C VAL A 409 29.96 3.50 -8.68
N LEU A 410 29.38 2.60 -9.47
CA LEU A 410 27.96 2.26 -9.40
C LEU A 410 27.58 1.60 -8.07
N ILE A 411 28.43 0.70 -7.54
CA ILE A 411 28.21 0.01 -6.27
C ILE A 411 28.32 0.99 -5.09
N ILE A 412 29.38 1.80 -5.04
CA ILE A 412 29.61 2.76 -3.95
C ILE A 412 28.52 3.84 -3.92
N ALA A 413 28.02 4.24 -5.09
CA ALA A 413 26.96 5.21 -5.20
C ALA A 413 25.58 4.68 -4.78
N CYS A 414 25.40 3.36 -4.66
CA CYS A 414 24.15 2.79 -4.18
C CYS A 414 23.91 3.22 -2.72
N PRO A 415 22.89 4.05 -2.44
CA PRO A 415 22.71 4.62 -1.11
C PRO A 415 22.02 3.60 -0.20
N ALA A 416 22.67 2.46 0.07
CA ALA A 416 22.16 1.44 0.98
C ALA A 416 22.02 1.95 2.43
N ARG A 417 22.56 3.15 2.73
CA ARG A 417 22.53 3.78 4.06
C ARG A 417 21.51 4.92 4.21
N SER A 418 21.00 5.53 3.14
CA SER A 418 20.09 6.68 3.28
C SER A 418 18.66 6.30 3.69
N GLY A 419 18.31 5.02 3.58
CA GLY A 419 17.00 4.48 3.97
C GLY A 419 16.82 4.19 5.46
N TRP A 420 17.78 4.53 6.34
CA TRP A 420 17.58 4.37 7.78
C TRP A 420 16.73 5.53 8.30
N PRO A 421 15.44 5.34 8.65
CA PRO A 421 14.72 6.38 9.35
C PRO A 421 15.40 6.63 10.72
N PRO A 422 15.35 7.85 11.27
CA PRO A 422 15.81 8.14 12.64
C PRO A 422 15.04 7.39 13.75
N ARG A 423 14.14 6.44 13.40
CA ARG A 423 13.30 5.68 14.33
C ARG A 423 14.01 4.52 15.04
N CYS A 424 15.22 4.12 14.67
CA CYS A 424 15.98 3.17 15.49
C CYS A 424 16.33 3.71 16.89
N ARG A 425 16.19 5.02 17.14
CA ARG A 425 16.31 5.60 18.49
C ARG A 425 15.08 5.35 19.38
N SER A 426 13.92 4.94 18.82
CA SER A 426 12.73 4.61 19.63
C SER A 426 12.65 3.14 20.04
N TRP A 427 13.44 2.25 19.45
CA TRP A 427 13.50 0.83 19.83
C TRP A 427 14.31 0.58 21.11
N SER A 428 15.11 1.55 21.56
CA SER A 428 15.88 1.47 22.81
C SER A 428 15.23 2.23 23.98
N ALA A 429 13.99 2.69 23.86
CA ALA A 429 13.24 3.25 24.97
C ALA A 429 12.35 2.16 25.58
N PRO A 430 12.69 1.57 26.75
CA PRO A 430 11.78 0.66 27.42
C PRO A 430 10.50 1.42 27.77
N ALA A 431 9.37 0.78 27.52
CA ALA A 431 8.04 1.22 27.91
C ALA A 431 8.05 1.64 29.39
N ARG A 432 8.06 2.95 29.67
CA ARG A 432 7.63 3.48 30.97
C ARG A 432 6.12 3.59 30.90
N ALA A 433 5.45 2.55 31.38
CA ALA A 433 4.08 2.69 31.87
C ALA A 433 4.06 3.77 32.96
N PRO A 434 3.12 4.73 32.95
CA PRO A 434 2.85 5.52 34.13
C PRO A 434 2.10 4.63 35.13
N ALA A 435 2.85 4.01 36.03
CA ALA A 435 2.30 3.60 37.31
C ALA A 435 1.92 4.88 38.07
N ARG A 436 0.64 5.21 38.11
CA ARG A 436 0.11 6.14 39.12
C ARG A 436 -0.20 5.31 40.36
N ALA A 437 0.57 5.57 41.41
CA ALA A 437 0.21 5.20 42.78
C ALA A 437 -0.88 6.17 43.27
N TYR A 438 -1.88 5.57 43.95
CA TYR A 438 -2.96 6.13 44.79
C TYR A 438 -3.49 7.53 44.50
#